data_AF-A0A537PNP2-F1
#
_entry.id   AF-A0A537PNP2-F1
#
_cell.length_a   1.000
_cell.length_b   1.000
_cell.length_c   1.000
_cell.angle_alpha   90.00
_cell.angle_beta   90.00
_cell.angle_gamma   90.00
#
_symmetry.space_group_name_H-M   'P 1'
#
loop_
_entity.id
_entity.type
_entity.pdbx_description
1 polymer ?
#
loop_
_entity_poly.entity_id
_entity_poly.type
_entity_poly.pdbx_seq_one_letter_code
_entity_poly.pdbx_strand_id
1 'polypeptide(L)'
;MPAGHEYYDCQDPHILTRVAYFYFDPTDLAIDPELGFAEMAPRLFFENAALWSTALKLMSLVEHSLSANRLYFEALGAVLAHELVRLNTGAPSSVPPVRGGLAAWQQRIAVAYIEEHLGDQIPLAQLAQLVRLSPHYF
;
A
#
# COMPACT_ATOMS: atom_id res chain seq x y z
N MET A 1 8.84 -12.59 12.75
CA MET A 1 8.14 -12.15 13.97
C MET A 1 9.18 -11.57 14.92
N PRO A 2 9.15 -10.26 15.20
CA PRO A 2 9.93 -9.71 16.31
C PRO A 2 9.52 -10.41 17.61
N ALA A 3 10.44 -10.62 18.54
CA ALA A 3 10.13 -11.27 19.80
C ALA A 3 9.09 -10.44 20.59
N GLY A 4 7.96 -11.05 20.95
CA GLY A 4 6.96 -10.45 21.84
C GLY A 4 5.64 -9.97 21.21
N HIS A 5 5.44 -10.12 19.90
CA HIS A 5 4.17 -9.76 19.25
C HIS A 5 3.53 -10.98 18.57
N GLU A 6 2.33 -11.35 19.04
CA GLU A 6 1.49 -12.35 18.38
C GLU A 6 0.70 -11.68 17.25
N TYR A 7 0.89 -12.14 16.03
CA TYR A 7 0.16 -11.69 14.86
C TYR A 7 -0.54 -12.90 14.22
N TYR A 8 -1.85 -12.76 14.01
CA TYR A 8 -2.68 -13.77 13.38
C TYR A 8 -3.15 -13.22 12.02
N ASP A 9 -2.82 -13.93 10.95
CA ASP A 9 -3.36 -13.68 9.61
C ASP A 9 -4.00 -14.97 9.09
N CYS A 10 -5.12 -14.85 8.40
CA CYS A 10 -5.84 -15.96 7.78
C CYS A 10 -6.07 -15.61 6.33
N GLN A 11 -5.35 -16.28 5.43
CA GLN A 11 -5.49 -16.13 3.98
C GLN A 11 -6.01 -17.44 3.39
N ASP A 12 -7.01 -17.34 2.50
CA ASP A 12 -7.45 -18.45 1.64
C ASP A 12 -6.97 -18.20 0.21
N PRO A 13 -5.75 -18.64 -0.16
CA PRO A 13 -5.14 -18.30 -1.43
C PRO A 13 -5.74 -19.16 -2.55
N HIS A 14 -6.62 -18.58 -3.37
CA HIS A 14 -7.09 -19.20 -4.61
C HIS A 14 -6.04 -19.13 -5.76
N ILE A 15 -4.94 -18.39 -5.59
CA ILE A 15 -3.84 -18.19 -6.55
C ILE A 15 -2.52 -18.06 -5.77
N LEU A 16 -1.38 -18.49 -6.36
CA LEU A 16 -0.03 -18.27 -5.84
C LEU A 16 0.23 -16.77 -5.65
N THR A 17 -0.05 -16.28 -4.45
CA THR A 17 0.15 -14.87 -4.09
C THR A 17 1.56 -14.74 -3.54
N ARG A 18 2.43 -14.00 -4.25
CA ARG A 18 3.71 -13.58 -3.69
C ARG A 18 3.45 -12.46 -2.71
N VAL A 19 3.63 -12.75 -1.42
CA VAL A 19 3.48 -11.77 -0.35
C VAL A 19 4.84 -11.56 0.31
N ALA A 20 5.19 -10.30 0.56
CA ALA A 20 6.35 -9.94 1.36
C ALA A 20 5.90 -9.09 2.55
N TYR A 21 6.36 -9.47 3.73
CA TYR A 21 6.13 -8.74 4.97
C TYR A 21 7.40 -8.00 5.36
N PHE A 22 7.33 -6.67 5.42
CA PHE A 22 8.42 -5.82 5.89
C PHE A 22 8.13 -5.39 7.33
N TYR A 23 9.01 -5.79 8.24
CA TYR A 23 8.95 -5.37 9.64
C TYR A 23 10.00 -4.28 9.85
N PHE A 24 9.55 -3.14 10.34
CA PHE A 24 10.42 -2.02 10.69
C PHE A 24 10.47 -1.91 12.20
N ASP A 25 11.68 -1.96 12.75
CA ASP A 25 11.90 -1.47 14.10
C ASP A 25 12.13 0.04 14.01
N PRO A 26 11.23 0.87 14.55
CA PRO A 26 11.38 2.32 14.48
C PRO A 26 12.61 2.82 15.24
N THR A 27 13.19 2.03 16.14
CA THR A 27 14.41 2.40 16.89
C THR A 27 15.69 2.15 16.10
N ASP A 28 15.70 1.14 15.21
CA ASP A 28 16.83 0.81 14.35
C ASP A 28 16.86 1.64 13.06
N LEU A 29 15.74 2.27 12.70
CA LEU A 29 15.68 3.13 11.54
C LEU A 29 16.11 4.56 11.88
N ALA A 30 17.04 5.09 11.09
CA ALA A 30 17.46 6.49 11.12
C ALA A 30 16.38 7.44 10.55
N ILE A 31 15.14 7.29 11.02
CA ILE A 31 14.01 8.14 10.71
C ILE A 31 13.80 9.07 11.88
N ASP A 32 13.47 10.32 11.57
CA ASP A 32 13.12 11.32 12.57
C ASP A 32 11.96 10.80 13.44
N PRO A 33 12.16 10.61 14.76
CA PRO A 33 11.14 10.12 15.67
C PRO A 33 9.87 10.99 15.68
N GLU A 34 10.00 12.29 15.42
CA GLU A 34 8.86 13.21 15.37
C GLU A 34 8.01 13.07 14.10
N LEU A 35 8.61 12.57 13.01
CA LEU A 35 7.92 12.20 11.77
C LEU A 35 7.55 10.70 11.74
N GLY A 36 7.85 9.96 12.80
CA GLY A 36 7.93 8.49 12.83
C GLY A 36 6.61 7.74 12.61
N PHE A 37 6.71 6.41 12.65
CA PHE A 37 5.64 5.43 12.45
C PHE A 37 4.48 5.48 13.48
N ALA A 38 4.51 6.42 14.43
CA ALA A 38 3.69 6.41 15.64
C ALA A 38 2.17 6.44 15.37
N GLU A 39 1.73 6.99 14.24
CA GLU A 39 0.31 7.03 13.84
C GLU A 39 0.14 6.83 12.33
N MET A 40 0.54 5.65 11.84
CA MET A 40 0.22 5.27 10.45
C MET A 40 -1.19 4.70 10.36
N ALA A 41 -2.07 5.38 9.61
CA ALA A 41 -3.36 4.80 9.25
C ALA A 41 -3.15 3.57 8.34
N PRO A 42 -3.79 2.42 8.65
CA PRO A 42 -3.79 1.27 7.75
C PRO A 42 -4.31 1.67 6.37
N ARG A 43 -3.60 1.23 5.31
CA ARG A 43 -3.98 1.49 3.91
C ARG A 43 -4.11 0.16 3.18
N LEU A 44 -5.28 -0.05 2.58
CA LEU A 44 -5.57 -1.19 1.70
C LEU A 44 -5.88 -0.65 0.30
N PHE A 45 -5.61 -1.47 -0.73
CA PHE A 45 -5.91 -1.14 -2.14
C PHE A 45 -5.35 0.21 -2.60
N PHE A 46 -4.10 0.52 -2.24
CA PHE A 46 -3.43 1.76 -2.65
C PHE A 46 -2.29 1.48 -3.65
N GLU A 47 -2.01 2.46 -4.50
CA GLU A 47 -0.91 2.41 -5.46
C GLU A 47 0.11 3.51 -5.15
N ASN A 48 1.38 3.13 -5.06
CA ASN A 48 2.48 4.07 -4.97
C ASN A 48 3.69 3.48 -5.71
N ALA A 49 4.03 4.08 -6.85
CA ALA A 49 5.08 3.55 -7.73
C ALA A 49 6.46 3.54 -7.06
N ALA A 50 6.76 4.54 -6.23
CA ALA A 50 8.04 4.64 -5.53
C ALA A 50 8.17 3.49 -4.51
N LEU A 51 7.18 3.37 -3.61
CA LEU A 51 7.09 2.28 -2.63
C LEU A 51 7.15 0.90 -3.30
N TRP A 52 6.37 0.71 -4.37
CA TRP A 52 6.33 -0.55 -5.10
C TRP A 52 7.68 -0.91 -5.72
N SER A 53 8.35 0.07 -6.33
CA SER A 53 9.67 -0.14 -6.94
C SER A 53 10.74 -0.51 -5.91
N THR A 54 10.69 0.11 -4.72
CA THR A 54 11.61 -0.17 -3.62
C THR A 54 11.35 -1.56 -3.03
N ALA A 55 10.08 -1.91 -2.82
CA ALA A 55 9.68 -3.25 -2.35
C ALA A 55 10.10 -4.37 -3.31
N LEU A 56 9.95 -4.16 -4.64
CA LEU A 56 10.41 -5.13 -5.65
C LEU A 56 11.92 -5.35 -5.62
N LYS A 57 12.72 -4.29 -5.45
CA LYS A 57 14.17 -4.41 -5.31
C LYS A 57 14.54 -5.23 -4.08
N LEU A 58 13.90 -4.97 -2.94
CA LEU A 58 14.12 -5.73 -1.71
C LEU A 58 13.73 -7.20 -1.86
N MET A 59 12.56 -7.50 -2.44
CA MET A 59 12.13 -8.88 -2.69
C MET A 59 13.12 -9.62 -3.61
N SER A 60 13.59 -8.97 -4.66
CA SER A 60 14.59 -9.55 -5.57
C SER A 60 15.90 -9.91 -4.84
N LEU A 61 16.37 -9.06 -3.91
CA LEU A 61 17.57 -9.34 -3.11
C LEU A 61 17.39 -10.52 -2.15
N VAL A 62 16.19 -10.70 -1.59
CA VAL A 62 15.86 -11.86 -0.75
C VAL A 62 15.89 -13.14 -1.56
N GLU A 63 15.43 -13.09 -2.82
CA GLU A 63 15.39 -14.25 -3.72
C GLU A 63 16.77 -14.62 -4.29
N HIS A 64 17.65 -13.65 -4.54
CA HIS A 64 18.90 -13.83 -5.30
C HIS A 64 20.20 -13.74 -4.46
N SER A 65 20.08 -13.80 -3.12
CA SER A 65 21.15 -13.78 -2.09
C SER A 65 21.46 -12.39 -1.47
N LEU A 66 21.26 -12.31 -0.15
CA LEU A 66 21.51 -11.11 0.67
C LEU A 66 22.99 -10.84 0.99
N SER A 67 23.85 -11.86 0.97
CA SER A 67 25.21 -11.78 1.55
C SER A 67 26.15 -10.84 0.79
N ALA A 68 26.02 -10.73 -0.53
CA ALA A 68 26.82 -9.81 -1.34
C ALA A 68 26.31 -8.36 -1.31
N ASN A 69 25.06 -8.15 -0.90
CA ASN A 69 24.34 -6.88 -1.08
C ASN A 69 23.75 -6.34 0.24
N ARG A 70 24.32 -6.72 1.39
CA ARG A 70 23.77 -6.34 2.70
C ARG A 70 23.61 -4.83 2.88
N LEU A 71 24.63 -4.04 2.54
CA LEU A 71 24.55 -2.57 2.62
C LEU A 71 23.49 -1.99 1.68
N TYR A 72 23.34 -2.59 0.50
CA TYR A 72 22.31 -2.17 -0.46
C TYR A 72 20.90 -2.52 0.04
N PHE A 73 20.74 -3.69 0.66
CA PHE A 73 19.49 -4.10 1.31
C PHE A 73 19.13 -3.16 2.47
N GLU A 74 20.09 -2.84 3.35
CA GLU A 74 19.90 -1.90 4.47
C GLU A 74 19.52 -0.50 3.95
N ALA A 75 20.22 0.00 2.92
CA ALA A 75 19.90 1.28 2.29
C ALA A 75 18.48 1.30 1.68
N LEU A 76 18.08 0.24 0.97
CA LEU A 76 16.73 0.13 0.41
C LEU A 76 15.66 0.02 1.52
N GLY A 77 15.96 -0.64 2.63
CA GLY A 77 15.08 -0.69 3.80
C GLY A 77 14.83 0.70 4.39
N ALA A 78 15.90 1.49 4.55
CA ALA A 78 15.79 2.88 5.01
C ALA A 78 14.98 3.75 4.02
N VAL A 79 15.21 3.60 2.72
CA VAL A 79 14.44 4.30 1.68
C VAL A 79 12.95 3.95 1.75
N LEU A 80 12.62 2.65 1.84
CA LEU A 80 11.23 2.19 1.92
C LEU A 80 10.49 2.83 3.10
N ALA A 81 11.14 2.91 4.25
CA ALA A 81 10.55 3.50 5.42
C ALA A 81 10.40 5.02 5.35
N HIS A 82 11.37 5.73 4.76
CA HIS A 82 11.21 7.15 4.46
C HIS A 82 10.05 7.40 3.49
N GLU A 83 9.87 6.55 2.48
CA GLU A 83 8.74 6.64 1.55
C GLU A 83 7.40 6.41 2.27
N LEU A 84 7.34 5.49 3.25
CA LEU A 84 6.15 5.25 4.08
C LEU A 84 5.80 6.46 4.95
N VAL A 85 6.80 7.09 5.58
CA VAL A 85 6.61 8.31 6.39
C VAL A 85 6.15 9.48 5.52
N ARG A 86 6.75 9.65 4.34
CA ARG A 86 6.33 10.69 3.38
C ARG A 86 4.90 10.48 2.89
N LEU A 87 4.52 9.23 2.63
CA LEU A 87 3.14 8.88 2.31
C LEU A 87 2.20 9.20 3.47
N ASN A 88 2.63 9.00 4.72
CA ASN A 88 1.81 9.25 5.89
C ASN A 88 1.56 10.73 6.15
N THR A 89 2.58 11.56 5.98
CA THR A 89 2.53 13.01 6.21
C THR A 89 1.82 13.79 5.09
N GLY A 90 1.31 13.10 4.06
CA GLY A 90 0.64 13.74 2.92
C GLY A 90 1.58 14.59 2.07
N ALA A 91 2.90 14.42 2.22
CA ALA A 91 3.87 15.08 1.37
C ALA A 91 3.55 14.69 -0.09
N PRO A 92 3.40 15.65 -1.01
CA PRO A 92 3.02 15.34 -2.39
C PRO A 92 4.04 14.34 -2.94
N SER A 93 3.57 13.13 -3.23
CA SER A 93 4.38 12.18 -3.97
C SER A 93 4.64 12.83 -5.33
N SER A 94 5.86 12.75 -5.84
CA SER A 94 6.20 13.28 -7.17
C SER A 94 5.59 12.46 -8.31
N VAL A 95 4.57 11.63 -8.01
CA VAL A 95 3.88 10.81 -8.99
C VAL A 95 2.98 11.75 -9.81
N PRO A 96 3.06 11.71 -11.15
CA PRO A 96 2.13 12.45 -11.99
C PRO A 96 0.70 12.01 -11.65
N PRO A 97 -0.29 12.93 -11.64
CA PRO A 97 -1.66 12.57 -11.36
C PRO A 97 -2.09 11.43 -12.29
N VAL A 98 -2.67 10.38 -11.71
CA VAL A 98 -3.20 9.24 -12.46
C VAL A 98 -4.13 9.80 -13.55
N ARG A 99 -3.73 9.65 -14.81
CA ARG A 99 -4.52 10.12 -15.95
C ARG A 99 -5.52 9.03 -16.29
N GLY A 100 -6.76 9.23 -15.86
CA GLY A 100 -7.84 8.27 -16.04
C GLY A 100 -8.32 7.76 -14.69
N GLY A 101 -9.50 8.20 -14.30
CA GLY A 101 -10.15 7.84 -13.04
C GLY A 101 -11.53 8.49 -12.97
N LEU A 102 -12.34 8.12 -11.99
CA LEU A 102 -13.65 8.73 -11.78
C LEU A 102 -13.52 10.24 -11.58
N ALA A 103 -14.38 11.02 -12.23
CA ALA A 103 -14.49 12.44 -11.95
C ALA A 103 -14.86 12.64 -10.47
N ALA A 104 -14.45 13.75 -9.86
CA ALA A 104 -14.62 13.97 -8.42
C ALA A 104 -16.09 13.80 -7.94
N TRP A 105 -17.08 14.13 -8.78
CA TRP A 105 -18.48 13.92 -8.47
C TRP A 105 -18.89 12.43 -8.55
N GLN A 106 -18.33 11.66 -9.49
CA GLN A 106 -18.54 10.22 -9.61
C GLN A 106 -17.96 9.49 -8.40
N GLN A 107 -16.75 9.88 -7.97
CA GLN A 107 -16.11 9.31 -6.80
C GLN A 107 -16.95 9.55 -5.53
N ARG A 108 -17.46 10.77 -5.31
CA ARG A 108 -18.32 11.07 -4.16
C ARG A 108 -19.58 10.21 -4.13
N ILE A 109 -20.22 10.04 -5.28
CA ILE A 109 -21.44 9.23 -5.40
C ILE A 109 -21.14 7.75 -5.14
N ALA A 110 -20.08 7.20 -5.74
CA ALA A 110 -19.69 5.81 -5.53
C ALA A 110 -19.28 5.51 -4.07
N VAL A 111 -18.50 6.40 -3.45
CA VAL A 111 -18.07 6.25 -2.04
C VAL A 111 -19.27 6.27 -1.11
N ALA A 112 -20.17 7.26 -1.23
CA ALA A 112 -21.36 7.35 -0.39
C ALA A 112 -22.22 6.09 -0.49
N TYR A 113 -22.36 5.54 -1.70
CA TYR A 113 -23.13 4.32 -1.92
C TYR A 113 -22.48 3.08 -1.27
N ILE A 114 -21.16 2.94 -1.39
CA ILE A 114 -20.42 1.84 -0.76
C ILE A 114 -20.52 1.92 0.76
N GLU A 115 -20.36 3.11 1.34
CA GLU A 115 -20.48 3.32 2.78
C GLU A 115 -21.87 2.95 3.32
N GLU A 116 -22.93 3.24 2.57
CA GLU A 116 -24.31 2.88 2.94
C GLU A 116 -24.57 1.36 2.84
N HIS A 117 -23.81 0.62 2.01
CA HIS A 117 -24.04 -0.79 1.70
C HIS A 117 -22.87 -1.70 2.08
N LEU A 118 -22.06 -1.32 3.08
CA LEU A 118 -20.85 -2.06 3.51
C LEU A 118 -21.09 -3.55 3.88
N GLY A 119 -22.31 -3.92 4.25
CA GLY A 119 -22.69 -5.29 4.62
C GLY A 119 -23.20 -6.16 3.47
N ASP A 120 -23.43 -5.58 2.28
CA ASP A 120 -24.05 -6.25 1.15
C ASP A 120 -23.03 -6.57 0.05
N GLN A 121 -23.33 -7.58 -0.79
CA GLN A 121 -22.56 -7.76 -2.01
C GLN A 121 -22.94 -6.68 -3.02
N ILE A 122 -22.01 -5.77 -3.32
CA ILE A 122 -22.20 -4.68 -4.29
C ILE A 122 -21.62 -5.11 -5.65
N PRO A 123 -22.45 -5.42 -6.67
CA PRO A 123 -21.95 -5.76 -7.99
C PRO A 123 -21.35 -4.54 -8.70
N LEU A 124 -20.23 -4.73 -9.39
CA LEU A 124 -19.51 -3.66 -10.11
C LEU A 124 -20.39 -2.90 -11.11
N ALA A 125 -21.29 -3.63 -11.79
CA ALA A 125 -22.22 -3.04 -12.76
C ALA A 125 -23.16 -2.00 -12.13
N GLN A 126 -23.50 -2.15 -10.85
CA GLN A 126 -24.37 -1.23 -10.12
C GLN A 126 -23.63 0.07 -9.78
N LEU A 127 -22.36 -0.03 -9.36
CA LEU A 127 -21.52 1.16 -9.16
C LEU A 127 -21.24 1.89 -10.48
N ALA A 128 -21.00 1.15 -11.57
CA ALA A 128 -20.82 1.73 -12.91
C ALA A 128 -22.06 2.52 -13.35
N GLN A 129 -23.25 1.92 -13.20
CA GLN A 129 -24.51 2.57 -13.54
C GLN A 129 -24.77 3.82 -12.68
N LEU A 130 -24.44 3.76 -11.38
CA LEU A 130 -24.56 4.87 -10.43
C LEU A 130 -23.76 6.10 -10.87
N VAL A 131 -22.55 5.89 -11.42
CA VAL A 131 -21.69 6.97 -11.91
C VAL A 131 -21.82 7.24 -13.41
N ARG A 132 -22.83 6.64 -14.08
CA ARG A 132 -23.11 6.76 -15.53
C ARG A 132 -21.96 6.31 -16.43
N LEU A 133 -21.26 5.25 -16.03
CA LEU A 133 -20.25 4.58 -16.83
C LEU A 133 -20.74 3.19 -17.26
N SER A 134 -20.19 2.68 -18.36
CA SER A 134 -20.31 1.27 -18.68
C SER A 134 -19.50 0.45 -17.67
N PRO A 135 -19.91 -0.77 -17.30
CA PRO A 135 -19.14 -1.65 -16.43
C PRO A 135 -17.70 -1.92 -16.90
N HIS A 136 -17.42 -1.72 -18.19
CA HIS A 136 -16.08 -1.90 -18.77
C HIS A 136 -15.17 -0.67 -18.63
N TYR A 137 -15.72 0.47 -18.21
CA TYR A 137 -15.03 1.75 -18.05
C TYR A 137 -15.12 2.31 -16.62
N PHE A 138 -15.73 1.55 -15.71
CA PHE A 138 -15.74 1.81 -14.27
C PHE A 138 -14.56 1.10 -13.64
#